data_AF-A0A2G9I914-F1
#
_entry.id   AF-A0A2G9I914-F1
#
_cell.length_a   1.000
_cell.length_b   1.000
_cell.length_c   1.000
_cell.angle_alpha   90.00
_cell.angle_beta   90.00
_cell.angle_gamma   90.00
#
_symmetry.space_group_name_H-M   'P 1'
#
loop_
_entity.id
_entity.type
_entity.pdbx_description
1 polymer ?
#
loop_
_entity_poly.entity_id
_entity_poly.type
_entity_poly.pdbx_seq_one_letter_code
_entity_poly.pdbx_strand_id
1 'polypeptide(L)'
;MQKNLKLTLPNIQKDIVNAAACETKNSIIKDLGDDYFAILDDQSRDVPETIALSLKSALENLLLKHDLSLSRIHGQGYDGASNMRGEFNGLKSLIMKENQATHYIHCFAHQLQLNFVAIAKKRVDIALFFNMVSNIVNVLGASCKCRDTIREIWAAKVAQAIDSGEIQSRRELNQETNLKRVGDT
;
A
#
# COMPACT_ATOMS: atom_id res chain seq x y z
N MET A 1 4.61 42.80 -15.02
CA MET A 1 5.22 41.57 -14.47
C MET A 1 4.14 40.51 -14.32
N GLN A 2 4.18 39.46 -15.15
CA GLN A 2 3.26 38.33 -15.06
C GLN A 2 3.56 37.58 -13.75
N LYS A 3 2.62 37.59 -12.80
CA LYS A 3 2.67 36.66 -11.66
C LYS A 3 2.56 35.26 -12.25
N ASN A 4 3.65 34.49 -12.20
CA ASN A 4 3.60 33.05 -12.37
C ASN A 4 2.55 32.51 -11.39
N LEU A 5 1.38 32.13 -11.91
CA LEU A 5 0.35 31.40 -11.18
C LEU A 5 0.91 30.02 -10.86
N LYS A 6 1.76 29.93 -9.83
CA LYS A 6 2.23 28.64 -9.32
C LYS A 6 0.98 27.87 -8.88
N LEU A 7 0.85 26.62 -9.34
CA LEU A 7 -0.18 25.65 -8.96
C LEU A 7 -0.05 25.27 -7.47
N THR A 8 -0.24 26.21 -6.56
CA THR A 8 0.01 26.06 -5.11
C THR A 8 -1.25 25.72 -4.32
N LEU A 9 -2.44 25.91 -4.89
CA LEU A 9 -3.68 25.60 -4.18
C LEU A 9 -3.87 24.07 -4.05
N PRO A 10 -4.08 23.54 -2.83
CA PRO A 10 -4.26 22.12 -2.55
C PRO A 10 -5.29 21.40 -3.41
N ASN A 11 -6.41 22.06 -3.71
CA ASN A 11 -7.53 21.49 -4.48
C ASN A 11 -7.17 21.35 -5.96
N ILE A 12 -6.55 22.38 -6.56
CA ILE A 12 -6.12 22.35 -7.95
C ILE A 12 -5.07 21.24 -8.17
N GLN A 13 -4.14 21.08 -7.22
CA GLN A 13 -3.17 19.98 -7.27
C GLN A 13 -3.86 18.61 -7.21
N LYS A 14 -4.87 18.45 -6.34
CA LYS A 14 -5.62 17.20 -6.22
C LYS A 14 -6.40 16.90 -7.50
N ASP A 15 -7.01 17.91 -8.11
CA ASP A 15 -7.74 17.77 -9.37
C ASP A 15 -6.81 17.36 -10.51
N ILE A 16 -5.63 17.97 -10.61
CA ILE A 16 -4.61 17.59 -11.59
C ILE A 16 -4.12 16.17 -11.37
N VAL A 17 -3.82 15.77 -10.12
CA VAL A 17 -3.39 14.41 -9.79
C VAL A 17 -4.48 13.40 -10.15
N ASN A 18 -5.73 13.70 -9.82
CA ASN A 18 -6.87 12.84 -10.14
C ASN A 18 -7.09 12.73 -11.64
N ALA A 19 -6.99 13.85 -12.38
CA ALA A 19 -7.12 13.85 -13.84
C ALA A 19 -6.00 13.02 -14.49
N ALA A 20 -4.74 13.23 -14.09
CA ALA A 20 -3.61 12.46 -14.58
C ALA A 20 -3.73 10.97 -14.26
N ALA A 21 -4.15 10.62 -13.04
CA ALA A 21 -4.41 9.24 -12.66
C ALA A 21 -5.55 8.63 -13.48
N CYS A 22 -6.62 9.39 -13.73
CA CYS A 22 -7.75 8.96 -14.55
C CYS A 22 -7.32 8.68 -16.00
N GLU A 23 -6.62 9.61 -16.64
CA GLU A 23 -6.13 9.47 -18.02
C GLU A 23 -5.13 8.32 -18.16
N THR A 24 -4.17 8.22 -17.24
CA THR A 24 -3.19 7.12 -17.24
C THR A 24 -3.88 5.77 -17.13
N LYS A 25 -4.83 5.66 -16.21
CA LYS A 25 -5.60 4.42 -16.01
C LYS A 25 -6.44 4.09 -17.24
N ASN A 26 -7.12 5.06 -17.84
CA ASN A 26 -7.94 4.85 -19.03
C ASN A 26 -7.07 4.43 -20.23
N SER A 27 -5.88 5.01 -20.37
CA SER A 27 -4.91 4.58 -21.38
C SER A 27 -4.50 3.13 -21.17
N ILE A 28 -4.15 2.74 -19.94
CA ILE A 28 -3.79 1.35 -19.62
C ILE A 28 -4.95 0.39 -19.90
N ILE A 29 -6.18 0.73 -19.51
CA ILE A 29 -7.36 -0.10 -19.77
C ILE A 29 -7.61 -0.25 -21.28
N LYS A 30 -7.44 0.84 -22.03
CA LYS A 30 -7.58 0.82 -23.49
C LYS A 30 -6.49 -0.03 -24.15
N ASP A 31 -5.26 0.08 -23.67
CA ASP A 31 -4.11 -0.71 -24.16
C ASP A 31 -4.27 -2.20 -23.82
N LEU A 32 -4.88 -2.53 -22.67
CA LEU A 32 -5.29 -3.89 -22.32
C LEU A 32 -6.36 -4.44 -23.28
N GLY A 33 -7.14 -3.58 -23.94
CA GLY A 33 -8.09 -3.96 -24.99
C GLY A 33 -8.96 -5.15 -24.61
N ASP A 34 -8.85 -6.24 -25.37
CA ASP A 34 -9.50 -7.54 -25.12
C ASP A 34 -8.53 -8.63 -24.59
N ASP A 35 -7.29 -8.26 -24.28
CA ASP A 35 -6.26 -9.20 -23.82
C ASP A 35 -6.54 -9.75 -22.41
N TYR A 36 -5.85 -10.83 -22.08
CA TYR A 36 -5.89 -11.42 -20.74
C TYR A 36 -5.01 -10.66 -19.76
N PHE A 37 -5.42 -10.66 -18.49
CA PHE A 37 -4.67 -10.00 -17.43
C PHE A 37 -4.59 -10.86 -16.16
N ALA A 38 -3.71 -10.47 -15.26
CA ALA A 38 -3.58 -11.07 -13.94
C ALA A 38 -3.92 -10.05 -12.87
N ILE A 39 -4.53 -10.52 -11.77
CA ILE A 39 -4.76 -9.72 -10.58
C ILE A 39 -3.66 -10.01 -9.57
N LEU A 40 -3.11 -8.95 -8.99
CA LEU A 40 -2.18 -9.01 -7.88
C LEU A 40 -2.80 -8.23 -6.72
N ASP A 41 -3.06 -8.90 -5.61
CA ASP A 41 -3.64 -8.28 -4.41
C ASP A 41 -2.69 -8.47 -3.22
N ASP A 42 -2.12 -7.36 -2.76
CA ASP A 42 -1.31 -7.28 -1.55
C ASP A 42 -2.15 -6.60 -0.47
N GLN A 43 -2.99 -7.41 0.19
CA GLN A 43 -3.74 -7.09 1.40
C GLN A 43 -4.61 -5.81 1.30
N SER A 44 -5.90 -5.96 0.97
CA SER A 44 -6.83 -4.83 0.98
C SER A 44 -7.04 -4.25 2.39
N ARG A 45 -6.54 -3.03 2.65
CA ARG A 45 -6.75 -2.34 3.93
C ARG A 45 -8.18 -1.80 4.11
N ASP A 46 -8.91 -1.64 3.01
CA ASP A 46 -10.18 -0.90 2.96
C ASP A 46 -11.43 -1.80 2.95
N VAL A 47 -11.27 -3.12 3.16
CA VAL A 47 -12.41 -4.02 3.25
C VAL A 47 -12.65 -4.37 4.73
N PRO A 48 -13.71 -3.81 5.36
CA PRO A 48 -13.96 -3.95 6.80
C PRO A 48 -14.24 -5.40 7.20
N GLU A 49 -14.66 -6.23 6.25
CA GLU A 49 -14.79 -7.67 6.40
C GLU A 49 -13.92 -8.39 5.37
N THR A 50 -12.79 -8.92 5.80
CA THR A 50 -11.87 -9.77 5.03
C THR A 50 -12.48 -11.15 4.71
N ILE A 51 -13.77 -11.22 4.41
CA ILE A 51 -14.45 -12.44 3.94
C ILE A 51 -14.27 -12.50 2.42
N ALA A 52 -13.93 -13.68 1.90
CA ALA A 52 -13.64 -13.87 0.48
C ALA A 52 -14.77 -13.42 -0.47
N LEU A 53 -16.02 -13.54 -0.04
CA LEU A 53 -17.18 -13.08 -0.80
C LEU A 53 -17.19 -11.56 -0.97
N SER A 54 -16.95 -10.81 0.11
CA SER A 54 -16.86 -9.35 0.07
C SER A 54 -15.71 -8.89 -0.83
N LEU A 55 -14.57 -9.58 -0.77
CA LEU A 55 -13.43 -9.33 -1.66
C LEU A 55 -13.78 -9.59 -3.13
N LYS A 56 -14.45 -10.71 -3.42
CA LYS A 56 -14.91 -11.02 -4.77
C LYS A 56 -15.86 -9.96 -5.31
N SER A 57 -16.88 -9.57 -4.54
CA SER A 57 -17.83 -8.56 -4.98
C SER A 57 -17.18 -7.19 -5.17
N ALA A 58 -16.23 -6.81 -4.30
CA ALA A 58 -15.45 -5.59 -4.49
C ALA A 58 -14.62 -5.64 -5.78
N LEU A 59 -13.99 -6.78 -6.07
CA LEU A 59 -13.23 -7.00 -7.30
C LEU A 59 -14.14 -6.93 -8.54
N GLU A 60 -15.29 -7.60 -8.54
CA GLU A 60 -16.25 -7.57 -9.65
C GLU A 60 -16.73 -6.14 -9.92
N ASN A 61 -17.09 -5.39 -8.88
CA ASN A 61 -17.49 -4.00 -9.02
C ASN A 61 -16.37 -3.13 -9.60
N LEU A 62 -15.12 -3.39 -9.21
CA LEU A 62 -13.96 -2.68 -9.73
C LEU A 62 -13.74 -2.99 -11.22
N LEU A 63 -13.86 -4.25 -11.63
CA LEU A 63 -13.73 -4.67 -13.02
C LEU A 63 -14.85 -4.08 -13.88
N LEU A 64 -16.10 -4.18 -13.41
CA LEU A 64 -17.28 -3.64 -14.09
C LEU A 64 -17.18 -2.12 -14.30
N LYS A 65 -16.67 -1.38 -13.31
CA LYS A 65 -16.43 0.06 -13.42
C LYS A 65 -15.46 0.43 -14.55
N HIS A 66 -14.66 -0.52 -14.99
CA HIS A 66 -13.62 -0.34 -15.99
C HIS A 66 -13.88 -1.16 -17.26
N ASP A 67 -15.11 -1.65 -17.45
CA ASP A 67 -15.52 -2.48 -18.59
C ASP A 67 -14.63 -3.73 -18.77
N LEU A 68 -14.03 -4.20 -17.67
CA LEU A 68 -13.26 -5.43 -17.62
C LEU A 68 -14.15 -6.59 -17.14
N SER A 69 -13.83 -7.79 -17.61
CA SER A 69 -14.56 -9.00 -17.24
C SER A 69 -13.71 -9.96 -16.42
N LEU A 70 -14.34 -10.63 -15.44
CA LEU A 70 -13.72 -11.67 -14.63
C LEU A 70 -13.28 -12.88 -15.47
N SER A 71 -13.93 -13.13 -16.61
CA SER A 71 -13.57 -14.19 -17.56
C SER A 71 -12.23 -13.96 -18.25
N ARG A 72 -11.71 -12.72 -18.23
CA ARG A 72 -10.42 -12.36 -18.84
C ARG A 72 -9.24 -12.51 -17.90
N ILE A 73 -9.50 -12.79 -16.62
CA ILE A 73 -8.45 -13.03 -15.63
C ILE A 73 -7.81 -14.40 -15.92
N HIS A 74 -6.49 -14.43 -16.11
CA HIS A 74 -5.73 -15.68 -16.26
C HIS A 74 -4.75 -15.94 -15.12
N GLY A 75 -4.44 -14.91 -14.33
CA GLY A 75 -3.53 -15.02 -13.19
C GLY A 75 -4.12 -14.42 -11.92
N GLN A 76 -3.84 -15.05 -10.79
CA GLN A 76 -4.21 -14.60 -9.46
C GLN A 76 -2.99 -14.70 -8.54
N GLY A 77 -2.46 -13.56 -8.10
CA GLY A 77 -1.32 -13.49 -7.19
C GLY A 77 -1.67 -12.79 -5.88
N TYR A 78 -1.77 -13.56 -4.80
CA TYR A 78 -1.99 -13.03 -3.45
C TYR A 78 -1.39 -13.97 -2.39
N ASP A 79 -1.39 -13.52 -1.14
CA ASP A 79 -0.76 -14.21 -0.01
C ASP A 79 -1.47 -15.53 0.37
N GLY A 80 -1.00 -16.14 1.46
CA GLY A 80 -1.49 -17.42 1.96
C GLY A 80 -2.66 -17.31 2.92
N ALA A 81 -3.25 -16.13 3.09
CA ALA A 81 -4.35 -15.93 4.03
C ALA A 81 -5.53 -16.84 3.69
N SER A 82 -6.26 -17.28 4.71
CA SER A 82 -7.33 -18.29 4.57
C SER A 82 -8.47 -17.83 3.67
N ASN A 83 -8.81 -16.54 3.74
CA ASN A 83 -9.78 -15.87 2.89
C ASN A 83 -9.30 -15.66 1.44
N MET A 84 -7.99 -15.83 1.16
CA MET A 84 -7.42 -15.71 -0.19
C MET A 84 -7.19 -17.10 -0.80
N ARG A 85 -6.33 -17.92 -0.18
CA ARG A 85 -5.93 -19.25 -0.68
C ARG A 85 -6.95 -20.36 -0.42
N GLY A 86 -7.89 -20.16 0.51
CA GLY A 86 -8.80 -21.20 1.00
C GLY A 86 -9.50 -22.00 -0.10
N GLU A 87 -9.58 -23.32 0.08
CA GLU A 87 -10.10 -24.27 -0.92
C GLU A 87 -11.62 -24.14 -1.14
N PHE A 88 -12.37 -23.86 -0.09
CA PHE A 88 -13.83 -23.79 -0.18
C PHE A 88 -14.35 -22.35 -0.25
N ASN A 89 -13.79 -21.48 0.59
CA ASN A 89 -14.22 -20.10 0.81
C ASN A 89 -13.05 -19.10 0.68
N GLY A 90 -12.01 -19.44 -0.09
CA GLY A 90 -10.98 -18.48 -0.46
C GLY A 90 -11.32 -17.78 -1.77
N LEU A 91 -10.87 -16.53 -1.92
CA LEU A 91 -11.04 -15.74 -3.15
C LEU A 91 -10.57 -16.52 -4.38
N LYS A 92 -9.45 -17.24 -4.25
CA LYS A 92 -8.95 -18.21 -5.23
C LYS A 92 -10.03 -19.11 -5.76
N SER A 93 -10.66 -19.83 -4.85
CA SER A 93 -11.58 -20.90 -5.21
C SER A 93 -12.88 -20.34 -5.76
N LEU A 94 -13.28 -19.14 -5.31
CA LEU A 94 -14.44 -18.45 -5.86
C LEU A 94 -14.20 -17.98 -7.31
N ILE A 95 -13.06 -17.36 -7.59
CA ILE A 95 -12.72 -16.91 -8.96
C ILE A 95 -12.49 -18.11 -9.88
N MET A 96 -11.81 -19.17 -9.42
CA MET A 96 -11.58 -20.38 -10.22
C MET A 96 -12.88 -21.15 -10.54
N LYS A 97 -13.91 -21.05 -9.68
CA LYS A 97 -15.24 -21.63 -9.97
C LYS A 97 -15.93 -20.93 -11.15
N GLU A 98 -15.73 -19.63 -11.30
CA GLU A 98 -16.33 -18.84 -12.38
C GLU A 98 -15.48 -18.80 -13.64
N ASN A 99 -14.17 -18.85 -13.48
CA ASN A 99 -13.21 -18.87 -14.57
C ASN A 99 -12.14 -19.95 -14.34
N GLN A 100 -12.41 -21.13 -14.90
CA GLN A 100 -11.56 -22.31 -14.77
C GLN A 100 -10.17 -22.15 -15.42
N ALA A 101 -10.00 -21.21 -16.36
CA ALA A 101 -8.72 -20.92 -17.01
C ALA A 101 -7.75 -20.12 -16.12
N THR A 102 -8.21 -19.67 -14.94
CA THR A 102 -7.42 -18.84 -14.05
C THR A 102 -6.43 -19.64 -13.21
N HIS A 103 -5.18 -19.20 -13.16
CA HIS A 103 -4.12 -19.84 -12.39
C HIS A 103 -3.77 -19.03 -11.13
N TYR A 104 -3.69 -19.72 -9.99
CA TYR A 104 -3.24 -19.14 -8.73
C TYR A 104 -1.72 -19.28 -8.55
N ILE A 105 -1.06 -18.18 -8.23
CA ILE A 105 0.34 -18.10 -7.84
C ILE A 105 0.40 -17.58 -6.41
N HIS A 106 1.02 -18.35 -5.53
CA HIS A 106 1.20 -17.95 -4.15
C HIS A 106 2.25 -16.84 -4.01
N CYS A 107 1.92 -15.75 -3.31
CA CYS A 107 2.88 -14.72 -3.00
C CYS A 107 3.81 -15.15 -1.84
N PHE A 108 5.07 -15.44 -2.17
CA PHE A 108 6.10 -15.84 -1.19
C PHE A 108 6.71 -14.67 -0.40
N ALA A 109 6.35 -13.41 -0.72
CA ALA A 109 6.94 -12.24 -0.07
C ALA A 109 6.76 -12.28 1.46
N HIS A 110 5.57 -12.67 1.93
CA HIS A 110 5.29 -12.80 3.35
C HIS A 110 6.14 -13.90 4.02
N GLN A 111 6.25 -15.07 3.38
CA GLN A 111 7.07 -16.18 3.89
C GLN A 111 8.56 -15.81 3.92
N LEU A 112 9.04 -15.08 2.92
CA LEU A 112 10.40 -14.58 2.88
C LEU A 112 10.66 -13.59 4.02
N GLN A 113 9.73 -12.66 4.24
CA GLN A 113 9.82 -11.68 5.33
C GLN A 113 9.88 -12.38 6.69
N LEU A 114 8.99 -13.34 6.96
CA LEU A 114 8.99 -14.09 8.22
C LEU A 114 10.30 -14.85 8.44
N ASN A 115 10.82 -15.52 7.40
CA ASN A 115 12.10 -16.21 7.48
C ASN A 115 13.26 -15.24 7.77
N PHE A 116 13.27 -14.09 7.09
CA PHE A 116 14.29 -13.08 7.30
C PHE A 116 14.27 -12.53 8.73
N VAL A 117 13.06 -12.23 9.25
CA VAL A 117 12.87 -11.82 10.66
C VAL A 117 13.35 -12.91 11.62
N ALA A 118 13.02 -14.18 11.36
CA ALA A 118 13.45 -15.30 12.19
C ALA A 118 14.98 -15.46 12.20
N ILE A 119 15.64 -15.31 11.04
CA ILE A 119 17.10 -15.34 10.92
C ILE A 119 17.74 -14.14 11.63
N ALA A 120 17.20 -12.94 11.46
CA ALA A 120 17.66 -11.73 12.12
C ALA A 120 17.61 -11.88 13.65
N LYS A 121 16.52 -12.45 14.20
CA LYS A 121 16.37 -12.71 15.64
C LYS A 121 17.37 -13.72 16.20
N LYS A 122 17.96 -14.61 15.38
CA LYS A 122 19.01 -15.54 15.83
C LYS A 122 20.36 -14.86 16.07
N ARG A 123 20.58 -13.67 15.52
CA ARG A 123 21.82 -12.90 15.74
C ARG A 123 21.60 -11.91 16.87
N VAL A 124 22.33 -12.08 17.98
CA VAL A 124 22.18 -11.27 19.20
C VAL A 124 22.30 -9.78 18.90
N ASP A 125 23.31 -9.36 18.14
CA ASP A 125 23.52 -7.93 17.81
C ASP A 125 22.33 -7.32 17.05
N ILE A 126 21.77 -8.07 16.10
CA ILE A 126 20.63 -7.64 15.28
C ILE A 126 19.36 -7.60 16.13
N ALA A 127 19.14 -8.63 16.96
CA ALA A 127 18.02 -8.66 17.89
C ALA A 127 18.08 -7.51 18.91
N LEU A 128 19.27 -7.21 19.46
CA LEU A 128 19.49 -6.07 20.36
C LEU A 128 19.20 -4.74 19.66
N PHE A 129 19.67 -4.56 18.43
CA PHE A 129 19.37 -3.36 17.64
C PHE A 129 17.86 -3.17 17.47
N PHE A 130 17.14 -4.18 16.99
CA PHE A 130 15.68 -4.07 16.78
C PHE A 130 14.91 -3.90 18.08
N ASN A 131 15.35 -4.53 19.18
CA ASN A 131 14.76 -4.31 20.50
C ASN A 131 14.97 -2.87 20.99
N MET A 132 16.15 -2.30 20.77
CA MET A 132 16.43 -0.91 21.13
C MET A 132 15.56 0.06 20.34
N VAL A 133 15.45 -0.15 19.01
CA VAL A 133 14.57 0.64 18.15
C VAL A 133 13.11 0.52 18.62
N SER A 134 12.63 -0.69 18.90
CA SER A 134 11.27 -0.93 19.39
C SER A 134 11.01 -0.22 20.73
N ASN A 135 11.95 -0.31 21.67
CA ASN A 135 11.85 0.39 22.96
C ASN A 135 11.78 1.90 22.79
N ILE A 136 12.62 2.48 21.92
CA ILE A 136 12.57 3.92 21.61
C ILE A 136 11.21 4.26 21.03
N VAL A 137 10.75 3.55 20.00
CA VAL A 137 9.45 3.80 19.36
C VAL A 137 8.30 3.67 20.35
N ASN A 138 8.35 2.71 21.27
CA ASN A 138 7.31 2.51 22.29
C ASN A 138 7.33 3.62 23.35
N VAL A 139 8.51 4.03 23.83
CA VAL A 139 8.63 5.12 24.82
C VAL A 139 8.18 6.46 24.22
N LEU A 140 8.63 6.77 23.00
CA LEU A 140 8.21 7.95 22.26
C LEU A 140 6.72 7.88 21.91
N GLY A 141 6.24 6.69 21.56
CA GLY A 141 4.86 6.43 21.19
C GLY A 141 3.89 6.40 22.38
N ALA A 142 4.36 6.15 23.59
CA ALA A 142 3.54 6.17 24.81
C ALA A 142 3.38 7.60 25.37
N SER A 143 4.36 8.47 25.18
CA SER A 143 4.32 9.85 25.67
C SER A 143 3.85 10.81 24.59
N CYS A 144 2.59 11.26 24.68
CA CYS A 144 2.05 12.29 23.77
C CYS A 144 2.93 13.56 23.78
N LYS A 145 3.37 14.00 24.96
CA LYS A 145 4.29 15.15 25.10
C LYS A 145 5.62 14.93 24.37
N CYS A 146 6.24 13.76 24.51
CA CYS A 146 7.51 13.48 23.84
C CYS A 146 7.34 13.41 22.32
N ARG A 147 6.24 12.80 21.86
CA ARG A 147 5.84 12.81 20.44
C ARG A 147 5.74 14.24 19.92
N ASP A 148 4.96 15.09 20.59
CA ASP A 148 4.71 16.47 20.14
C ASP A 148 5.99 17.30 20.15
N THR A 149 6.82 17.20 21.18
CA THR A 149 8.14 17.86 21.22
C THR A 149 9.05 17.40 20.08
N ILE A 150 9.07 16.11 19.75
CA ILE A 150 9.87 15.60 18.63
C ILE A 150 9.33 16.12 17.30
N ARG A 151 8.01 16.20 17.15
CA ARG A 151 7.37 16.78 15.96
C ARG A 151 7.71 18.24 15.79
N GLU A 152 7.67 19.02 16.86
CA GLU A 152 8.04 20.44 16.86
C GLU A 152 9.52 20.63 16.49
N ILE A 153 10.43 19.82 17.06
CA ILE A 153 11.86 19.86 16.70
C ILE A 153 12.07 19.49 15.22
N TRP A 154 11.35 18.48 14.72
CA TRP A 154 11.41 18.09 13.31
C TRP A 154 10.88 19.18 12.39
N ALA A 155 9.74 19.79 12.72
CA ALA A 155 9.16 20.89 11.96
C ALA A 155 10.11 22.09 11.90
N ALA A 156 10.75 22.44 13.02
CA ALA A 156 11.73 23.54 13.08
C ALA A 156 12.98 23.25 12.25
N LYS A 157 13.51 22.02 12.29
CA LYS A 157 14.67 21.61 11.47
C LYS A 157 14.35 21.61 9.98
N VAL A 158 13.18 21.10 9.61
CA VAL A 158 12.73 21.11 8.21
C VAL A 158 12.53 22.55 7.74
N ALA A 159 11.94 23.43 8.55
CA ALA A 159 11.79 24.85 8.21
C ALA A 159 13.16 25.52 8.00
N GLN A 160 14.13 25.32 8.90
CA GLN A 160 15.49 25.85 8.74
C GLN A 160 16.20 25.34 7.49
N ALA A 161 16.07 24.04 7.19
CA ALA A 161 16.72 23.45 6.02
C ALA A 161 16.04 23.88 4.69
N ILE A 162 14.75 24.23 4.73
CA ILE A 162 14.06 24.88 3.61
C ILE A 162 14.57 26.30 3.42
N ASP A 163 14.71 27.06 4.50
CA ASP A 163 15.19 28.45 4.48
C ASP A 163 16.66 28.56 4.06
N SER A 164 17.50 27.58 4.41
CA SER A 164 18.89 27.48 3.96
C SER A 164 19.03 26.99 2.52
N GLY A 165 17.93 26.53 1.90
CA GLY A 165 17.92 25.97 0.55
C GLY A 165 18.51 24.55 0.44
N GLU A 166 18.85 23.90 1.55
CA GLU A 166 19.37 22.53 1.59
C GLU A 166 18.32 21.49 1.16
N ILE A 167 17.04 21.74 1.45
CA ILE A 167 15.94 20.87 1.04
C ILE A 167 14.82 21.65 0.34
N GLN A 168 14.26 21.07 -0.73
CA GLN A 168 13.11 21.64 -1.40
C GLN A 168 11.81 21.24 -0.69
N SER A 169 10.95 22.21 -0.41
CA SER A 169 9.57 21.97 0.02
C SER A 169 8.73 21.45 -1.16
N ARG A 170 8.27 20.19 -1.08
CA ARG A 170 7.35 19.57 -2.06
C ARG A 170 6.34 18.70 -1.31
N ARG A 171 5.08 18.63 -1.78
CA ARG A 171 4.08 17.70 -1.22
C ARG A 171 4.61 16.26 -1.37
N GLU A 172 4.47 15.46 -0.31
CA GLU A 172 5.04 14.10 -0.12
C GLU A 172 6.52 14.02 0.30
N LEU A 173 7.28 15.12 0.26
CA LEU A 173 8.62 15.22 0.87
C LEU A 173 8.52 15.88 2.25
N ASN A 174 9.27 15.34 3.22
CA ASN A 174 9.36 15.85 4.59
C ASN A 174 8.04 15.80 5.40
N GLN A 175 7.10 14.93 5.02
CA GLN A 175 5.88 14.66 5.77
C GLN A 175 6.12 13.59 6.85
N GLU A 176 5.38 13.66 7.96
CA GLU A 176 5.41 12.61 8.99
C GLU A 176 4.94 11.27 8.41
N THR A 177 5.84 10.29 8.35
CA THR A 177 5.51 8.90 8.02
C THR A 177 5.29 8.10 9.30
N ASN A 178 4.15 7.42 9.42
CA ASN A 178 3.91 6.51 10.54
C ASN A 178 4.73 5.22 10.37
N LEU A 179 5.45 4.80 11.42
CA LEU A 179 6.27 3.59 11.44
C LEU A 179 5.45 2.29 11.67
N LYS A 180 4.11 2.39 11.79
CA LYS A 180 3.26 1.21 12.00
C LYS A 180 2.93 0.54 10.67
N ARG A 181 3.63 -0.55 10.36
CA ARG A 181 3.04 -1.63 9.54
C ARG A 181 2.19 -2.50 10.46
N VAL A 182 0.93 -2.72 10.08
CA VAL A 182 0.06 -3.72 10.71
C VAL A 182 0.53 -5.09 10.25
N GLY A 183 0.98 -5.93 11.17
CA GLY A 183 1.56 -7.24 10.86
C GLY A 183 2.36 -7.88 12.00
N ASP A 184 2.67 -7.13 13.07
CA ASP A 184 3.29 -7.72 14.26
C ASP A 184 2.24 -8.47 15.10
N THR A 185 2.09 -9.75 14.78
CA THR A 185 1.71 -10.82 15.73
C THR A 185 2.70 -11.96 15.55
#